data_AF-A0A950GDJ1-F1
#
_entry.id   AF-A0A950GDJ1-F1
#
_cell.length_a   1.000
_cell.length_b   1.000
_cell.length_c   1.000
_cell.angle_alpha   90.00
_cell.angle_beta   90.00
_cell.angle_gamma   90.00
#
_symmetry.space_group_name_H-M   'P 1'
#
loop_
_entity.id
_entity.type
_entity.pdbx_description
1 polymer ?
#
loop_
_entity_poly.entity_id
_entity_poly.type
_entity_poly.pdbx_seq_one_letter_code
_entity_poly.pdbx_strand_id
1 'polypeptide(L)'
;MRHLVLILLLWAWAVPAHAHKPSDSYLSLWVQGDHLTGQWDIALRDLDYAVGLDADGNGEITWAEVKAQHKEIAAYALARLSIAADGVSCPPTVTEHLIDNHSDGAYE
;
A
#
# COMPACT_ATOMS: atom_id res chain seq x y z
N MET A 1 -15.56 2.70 50.81
CA MET A 1 -16.42 1.78 50.04
C MET A 1 -16.97 2.41 48.76
N ARG A 2 -17.62 3.59 48.79
CA ARG A 2 -18.16 4.27 47.58
C ARG A 2 -17.14 4.50 46.45
N HIS A 3 -15.93 4.96 46.79
CA HIS A 3 -14.86 5.18 45.80
C HIS A 3 -14.37 3.88 45.15
N LEU A 4 -14.40 2.77 45.89
CA LEU A 4 -14.01 1.45 45.40
C LEU A 4 -15.02 0.90 44.39
N VAL A 5 -16.31 1.10 44.65
CA VAL A 5 -17.39 0.76 43.71
C VAL A 5 -17.28 1.61 42.43
N LEU A 6 -17.01 2.91 42.56
CA LEU A 6 -16.80 3.81 41.42
C LEU A 6 -15.59 3.40 40.55
N ILE A 7 -14.47 3.04 41.17
CA ILE A 7 -13.27 2.58 40.45
C ILE A 7 -13.56 1.27 39.71
N LEU A 8 -14.22 0.31 40.35
CA LEU A 8 -14.60 -0.96 39.74
C LEU A 8 -15.56 -0.77 38.54
N LEU A 9 -16.52 0.15 38.65
CA LEU A 9 -17.43 0.48 37.56
C LEU A 9 -16.72 1.13 36.36
N LEU A 10 -15.76 2.03 36.61
CA LEU A 10 -14.96 2.63 35.54
C LEU A 10 -14.05 1.61 34.85
N TRP A 11 -13.48 0.69 35.61
CA TRP A 11 -12.62 -0.36 35.07
C TRP A 11 -13.41 -1.37 34.24
N ALA A 12 -14.64 -1.70 34.66
CA ALA A 12 -15.58 -2.50 33.87
C ALA A 12 -16.02 -1.82 32.57
N TRP A 13 -15.84 -0.50 32.45
CA TRP A 13 -16.18 0.29 31.26
C TRP A 13 -15.02 0.51 30.28
N ALA A 14 -13.83 -0.01 30.58
CA ALA A 14 -12.70 0.08 29.67
C ALA A 14 -12.90 -0.86 28.47
N VAL A 15 -13.33 -0.30 27.35
CA VAL A 15 -13.44 -1.01 26.06
C VAL A 15 -12.09 -0.93 25.34
N PRO A 16 -11.62 -2.01 24.66
CA PRO A 16 -10.43 -1.95 23.83
C PRO A 16 -10.58 -0.87 22.75
N ALA A 17 -9.56 -0.01 22.62
CA ALA A 17 -9.46 0.90 21.48
C ALA A 17 -8.96 0.11 20.27
N HIS A 18 -9.77 0.02 19.22
CA HIS A 18 -9.35 -0.55 17.95
C HIS A 18 -8.63 0.54 17.13
N ALA A 19 -7.37 0.29 16.80
CA ALA A 19 -6.64 1.10 15.84
C ALA A 19 -6.73 0.43 14.46
N HIS A 20 -6.97 1.21 13.41
CA HIS A 20 -6.87 0.71 12.04
C HIS A 20 -5.41 0.39 11.73
N LYS A 21 -5.19 -0.72 11.03
CA LYS A 21 -3.85 -1.03 10.51
C LYS A 21 -3.50 0.01 9.43
N PRO A 22 -2.32 0.64 9.47
CA PRO A 22 -1.86 1.49 8.37
C PRO A 22 -1.62 0.64 7.11
N SER A 23 -1.46 1.30 5.97
CA SER A 23 -0.95 0.66 4.76
C SER A 23 0.57 0.50 4.82
N ASP A 24 1.07 -0.52 4.16
CA ASP A 24 2.50 -0.74 3.90
C ASP A 24 2.80 -0.57 2.39
N SER A 25 4.08 -0.65 2.00
CA SER A 25 4.49 -0.80 0.60
C SER A 25 5.71 -1.71 0.52
N TYR A 26 5.70 -2.65 -0.42
CA TYR A 26 6.67 -3.74 -0.50
C TYR A 26 7.40 -3.71 -1.84
N LEU A 27 8.72 -3.49 -1.83
CA LEU A 27 9.56 -3.65 -3.01
C LEU A 27 10.42 -4.90 -2.86
N SER A 28 10.16 -5.89 -3.69
CA SER A 28 10.95 -7.11 -3.81
C SER A 28 11.82 -7.06 -5.06
N LEU A 29 13.09 -7.38 -4.93
CA LEU A 29 14.06 -7.39 -6.03
C LEU A 29 14.77 -8.74 -6.08
N TRP A 30 14.95 -9.28 -7.29
CA TRP A 30 15.67 -10.52 -7.55
C TRP A 30 16.80 -10.25 -8.54
N VAL A 31 18.01 -10.68 -8.17
CA VAL A 31 19.21 -10.56 -9.00
C VAL A 31 19.57 -11.94 -9.55
N GLN A 32 19.68 -12.07 -10.87
CA GLN A 32 20.12 -13.27 -11.56
C GLN A 32 21.21 -12.90 -12.58
N GLY A 33 22.47 -13.06 -12.19
CA GLY A 33 23.59 -12.62 -13.03
C GLY A 33 23.58 -11.11 -13.21
N ASP A 34 23.48 -10.66 -14.47
CA ASP A 34 23.38 -9.26 -14.87
C ASP A 34 21.93 -8.75 -14.99
N HIS A 35 20.94 -9.61 -14.69
CA HIS A 35 19.53 -9.25 -14.76
C HIS A 35 18.98 -8.95 -13.35
N LEU A 36 18.36 -7.78 -13.19
CA LEU A 36 17.58 -7.38 -12.03
C LEU A 36 16.10 -7.31 -12.39
N THR A 37 15.28 -8.11 -11.72
CA THR A 37 13.82 -8.04 -11.80
C THR A 37 13.23 -7.69 -10.44
N GLY A 38 11.97 -7.27 -10.42
CA GLY A 38 11.33 -6.88 -9.17
C GLY A 38 9.82 -6.82 -9.28
N GLN A 39 9.20 -6.76 -8.11
CA GLN A 39 7.78 -6.52 -7.92
C GLN A 39 7.65 -5.45 -6.84
N TRP A 40 6.80 -4.47 -7.10
CA TRP A 40 6.52 -3.42 -6.15
C TRP A 40 5.03 -3.39 -5.89
N ASP A 41 4.63 -3.83 -4.70
CA ASP A 41 3.25 -3.77 -4.25
C ASP A 41 3.02 -2.45 -3.52
N ILE A 42 2.09 -1.64 -4.03
CA ILE A 42 1.65 -0.39 -3.42
C ILE A 42 0.16 -0.52 -3.10
N ALA A 43 -0.23 -0.17 -1.87
CA ALA A 43 -1.62 -0.28 -1.45
C ALA A 43 -2.53 0.57 -2.37
N LEU A 44 -3.61 -0.02 -2.88
CA LEU A 44 -4.55 0.69 -3.78
C LEU A 44 -5.14 1.94 -3.13
N ARG A 45 -5.38 1.91 -1.82
CA ARG A 45 -5.85 3.09 -1.07
C ARG A 45 -4.85 4.25 -1.15
N ASP A 46 -3.55 3.96 -1.09
CA ASP A 46 -2.53 5.00 -1.11
C ASP A 46 -2.31 5.51 -2.53
N LEU A 47 -2.41 4.62 -3.52
CA LEU A 47 -2.47 5.02 -4.93
C LEU A 47 -3.69 5.90 -5.20
N ASP A 48 -4.86 5.59 -4.65
CA ASP A 48 -6.05 6.43 -4.79
C ASP A 48 -5.82 7.86 -4.27
N TYR A 49 -5.22 8.01 -3.08
CA TYR A 49 -4.84 9.33 -2.58
C TYR A 49 -3.82 10.05 -3.46
N ALA A 50 -2.92 9.32 -4.11
CA ALA A 50 -1.82 9.88 -4.88
C ALA A 50 -2.19 10.22 -6.34
N VAL A 51 -2.98 9.38 -6.99
CA VAL A 51 -3.30 9.46 -8.42
C VAL A 51 -4.79 9.60 -8.72
N GLY A 52 -5.68 9.36 -7.76
CA GLY A 52 -7.13 9.37 -7.94
C GLY A 52 -7.60 8.16 -8.74
N LEU A 53 -7.76 7.02 -8.05
CA LEU A 53 -8.23 5.77 -8.65
C LEU A 53 -9.76 5.69 -8.65
N ASP A 54 -10.41 6.00 -7.53
CA ASP A 54 -11.86 6.04 -7.39
C ASP A 54 -12.41 7.22 -8.22
N ALA A 55 -12.73 6.93 -9.48
CA ALA A 55 -13.03 7.95 -10.47
C ALA A 55 -14.48 8.42 -10.38
N ASP A 56 -15.37 7.57 -9.86
CA ASP A 56 -16.77 7.89 -9.66
C ASP A 56 -17.09 8.40 -8.24
N GLY A 57 -16.13 8.28 -7.30
CA GLY A 57 -16.17 8.84 -5.96
C GLY A 57 -17.09 8.06 -5.01
N ASN A 58 -17.35 6.79 -5.30
CA ASN A 58 -18.27 5.96 -4.52
C ASN A 58 -17.60 5.29 -3.30
N GLY A 59 -16.28 5.40 -3.16
CA GLY A 59 -15.48 4.83 -2.08
C GLY A 59 -14.99 3.40 -2.33
N GLU A 60 -15.26 2.82 -3.49
CA GLU A 60 -14.81 1.49 -3.93
C GLU A 60 -13.87 1.61 -5.12
N ILE A 61 -12.69 0.99 -5.05
CA ILE A 61 -11.75 0.95 -6.17
C ILE A 61 -11.98 -0.33 -6.96
N THR A 62 -12.43 -0.19 -8.19
CA THR A 62 -12.68 -1.33 -9.09
C THR A 62 -11.46 -1.68 -9.94
N TRP A 63 -11.40 -2.92 -10.42
CA TRP A 63 -10.35 -3.34 -11.36
C TRP A 63 -10.35 -2.51 -12.67
N ALA A 64 -11.52 -2.04 -13.11
CA ALA A 64 -11.63 -1.23 -14.31
C ALA A 64 -10.96 0.15 -14.12
N GLU A 65 -11.13 0.75 -12.94
CA GLU A 65 -10.51 2.03 -12.59
C GLU A 65 -9.01 1.93 -12.43
N VAL A 66 -8.54 0.90 -11.70
CA VAL A 66 -7.11 0.58 -11.59
C VAL A 66 -6.49 0.45 -12.98
N LYS A 67 -7.10 -0.38 -13.82
CA LYS A 67 -6.62 -0.61 -15.19
C LYS A 67 -6.60 0.65 -16.05
N ALA A 68 -7.58 1.53 -15.87
CA ALA A 68 -7.61 2.80 -16.59
C ALA A 68 -6.46 3.72 -16.18
N GLN A 69 -5.93 3.57 -14.96
CA GLN A 69 -4.90 4.42 -14.37
C GLN A 69 -3.48 3.82 -14.36
N HIS A 70 -3.27 2.58 -14.85
CA HIS A 70 -1.95 1.91 -14.87
C HIS A 70 -0.79 2.82 -15.31
N LYS A 71 -0.99 3.64 -16.34
CA LYS A 71 0.06 4.56 -16.82
C LYS A 71 0.44 5.60 -15.76
N GLU A 72 -0.55 6.21 -15.11
CA GLU A 72 -0.33 7.23 -14.09
C GLU A 72 0.22 6.60 -12.79
N ILE A 73 -0.21 5.38 -12.47
CA ILE A 73 0.34 4.57 -11.37
C ILE A 73 1.82 4.28 -11.61
N ALA A 74 2.17 3.79 -12.80
CA ALA A 74 3.56 3.54 -13.18
C ALA A 74 4.41 4.82 -13.16
N ALA A 75 3.87 5.93 -13.67
CA ALA A 75 4.56 7.22 -13.64
C ALA A 75 4.78 7.70 -12.20
N TYR A 76 3.76 7.61 -11.34
CA TYR A 76 3.85 7.98 -9.94
C TYR A 76 4.88 7.15 -9.18
N ALA A 77 4.81 5.82 -9.31
CA ALA A 77 5.72 4.88 -8.67
C ALA A 77 7.17 5.13 -9.10
N LEU A 78 7.43 5.16 -10.41
CA LEU A 78 8.80 5.26 -10.92
C LEU A 78 9.42 6.66 -10.82
N ALA A 79 8.62 7.73 -10.67
CA ALA A 79 9.14 9.10 -10.62
C ALA A 79 10.17 9.34 -9.51
N ARG A 80 10.17 8.52 -8.46
CA ARG A 80 11.06 8.67 -7.28
C ARG A 80 11.84 7.39 -6.95
N LEU A 81 11.73 6.35 -7.76
CA LEU A 81 12.46 5.11 -7.57
C LEU A 81 13.81 5.17 -8.28
N SER A 82 14.89 5.08 -7.51
CA SER A 82 16.25 4.94 -8.03
C SER A 82 16.80 3.58 -7.64
N ILE A 83 17.17 2.78 -8.64
CA ILE A 83 17.81 1.47 -8.45
C ILE A 83 19.21 1.53 -9.04
N ALA A 84 20.18 0.98 -8.32
CA ALA A 84 21.54 0.81 -8.77
C ALA A 84 22.12 -0.52 -8.31
N ALA A 85 22.94 -1.14 -9.14
CA ALA A 85 23.71 -2.35 -8.85
C ALA A 85 25.17 -2.11 -9.19
N ASP A 86 26.08 -2.47 -8.29
CA ASP A 86 27.53 -2.26 -8.45
C ASP A 86 27.93 -0.81 -8.81
N GLY A 87 27.16 0.17 -8.32
CA GLY A 87 27.38 1.59 -8.60
C GLY A 87 26.91 2.06 -9.98
N VAL A 88 26.32 1.16 -10.79
CA VAL A 88 25.73 1.47 -12.10
C VAL A 88 24.22 1.66 -11.92
N SER A 89 23.69 2.72 -12.51
CA SER A 89 22.24 2.99 -12.51
C SER A 89 21.49 1.93 -13.31
N CYS A 90 20.39 1.42 -12.75
CA CYS A 90 19.48 0.47 -13.38
C CYS A 90 18.07 1.09 -13.43
N PRO A 91 17.76 1.94 -14.42
CA PRO A 91 16.45 2.58 -14.52
C PRO A 91 15.36 1.50 -14.64
N PRO A 92 14.40 1.43 -13.70
CA PRO A 92 13.34 0.43 -13.77
C PRO A 92 12.41 0.70 -14.95
N THR A 93 11.88 -0.36 -15.54
CA THR A 93 10.82 -0.31 -16.53
C THR A 93 9.68 -1.20 -16.06
N VAL A 94 8.45 -0.69 -16.05
CA VAL A 94 7.28 -1.51 -15.70
C VAL A 94 7.06 -2.55 -16.80
N THR A 95 6.99 -3.82 -16.40
CA THR A 95 6.74 -4.95 -17.32
C THR A 95 5.31 -5.43 -17.27
N GLU A 96 4.68 -5.40 -16.10
CA GLU A 96 3.33 -5.89 -15.85
C GLU A 96 2.71 -5.14 -14.66
N HIS A 97 1.38 -5.11 -14.62
CA HIS A 97 0.58 -4.65 -13.49
C HIS A 97 -0.24 -5.83 -12.98
N LEU A 98 -0.16 -6.12 -11.69
CA LEU A 98 -0.80 -7.26 -11.04
C LEU A 98 -1.60 -6.76 -9.84
N ILE A 99 -2.50 -7.59 -9.32
CA ILE A 99 -3.15 -7.33 -8.03
C ILE A 99 -2.76 -8.42 -7.05
N ASP A 100 -2.37 -8.01 -5.86
CA ASP A 100 -2.14 -8.91 -4.72
C ASP A 100 -2.93 -8.45 -3.49
N ASN A 101 -3.01 -9.32 -2.49
CA ASN A 101 -3.62 -9.03 -1.20
C ASN A 101 -2.58 -9.18 -0.08
N HIS A 102 -2.43 -8.13 0.71
CA HIS A 102 -1.73 -8.19 1.99
C HIS A 102 -2.74 -8.12 3.15
N SER A 103 -2.25 -8.30 4.37
CA SER A 103 -3.09 -8.35 5.58
C SER A 103 -3.96 -7.11 5.85
N ASP A 104 -3.73 -6.00 5.15
CA ASP A 104 -4.40 -4.70 5.29
C ASP A 104 -5.15 -4.24 4.03
N GLY A 105 -5.15 -5.01 2.94
CA GLY A 105 -5.94 -4.68 1.75
C GLY A 105 -5.35 -5.20 0.44
N ALA A 106 -5.88 -4.67 -0.66
CA ALA A 106 -5.44 -4.96 -2.02
C ALA A 106 -4.35 -3.97 -2.49
N TYR A 107 -3.44 -4.48 -3.30
CA TYR A 107 -2.21 -3.83 -3.75
C TYR A 107 -2.03 -4.03 -5.26
N GLU A 108 -1.28 -3.11 -5.87
CA GLU A 108 -0.83 -3.17 -7.28
C GLU A 108 0.67 -2.95 -7.41
#